data_AF-A0A2T2YMM1-F1
#
_entry.id   AF-A0A2T2YMM1-F1
#
_cell.length_a   1.000
_cell.length_b   1.000
_cell.length_c   1.000
_cell.angle_alpha   90.00
_cell.angle_beta   90.00
_cell.angle_gamma   90.00
#
_symmetry.space_group_name_H-M   'P 1'
#
loop_
_entity.id
_entity.type
_entity.pdbx_description
1 polymer ?
#
loop_
_entity_poly.entity_id
_entity_poly.type
_entity_poly.pdbx_seq_one_letter_code
_entity_poly.pdbx_strand_id
1 'polypeptide(L)'
;MRVYVATPEKEVTQWISTKGYFVTDLAGIIFHQPTRWNIQALTNCELYTIQKTDYNNLGQLIPEWHHLEKLFIARCFTFLEDRIFALLSMTAEERYRHLFKQSPELFNQVPLQYLASMMGMMPETLSRLRKRIVF
;
A
#
# COMPACT_ATOMS: atom_id res chain seq x y z
N MET A 1 -8.35 -1.62 -0.57
CA MET A 1 -8.34 -0.17 -0.91
C MET A 1 -7.08 0.19 -1.67
N ARG A 2 -7.18 1.05 -2.67
CA ARG A 2 -6.06 1.57 -3.47
C ARG A 2 -5.65 2.94 -2.95
N VAL A 3 -4.36 3.13 -2.73
CA VAL A 3 -3.74 4.42 -2.41
C VAL A 3 -2.97 4.91 -3.63
N TYR A 4 -3.33 6.08 -4.16
CA TYR A 4 -2.77 6.57 -5.42
C TYR A 4 -2.75 8.09 -5.50
N VAL A 5 -1.97 8.61 -6.45
CA VAL A 5 -2.00 10.04 -6.83
C VAL A 5 -2.35 10.15 -8.31
N ALA A 6 -3.17 11.13 -8.65
CA ALA A 6 -3.44 11.49 -10.04
C ALA A 6 -2.40 12.52 -10.50
N THR A 7 -1.62 12.19 -11.52
CA THR A 7 -0.78 13.14 -12.25
C THR A 7 -1.51 13.59 -13.52
N PRO A 8 -1.04 14.64 -14.22
CA PRO A 8 -1.65 15.07 -15.48
C PRO A 8 -1.68 13.97 -16.56
N GLU A 9 -0.74 13.03 -16.52
CA GLU A 9 -0.59 11.99 -17.53
C GLU A 9 -1.31 10.68 -17.15
N LYS A 10 -1.30 10.33 -15.86
CA LYS A 10 -1.78 9.04 -15.37
C LYS A 10 -2.00 9.02 -13.87
N GLU A 11 -2.67 7.98 -13.41
CA GLU A 11 -2.68 7.65 -12.00
C GLU A 11 -1.49 6.77 -11.62
N VAL A 12 -0.82 7.12 -10.53
CA VAL A 12 0.29 6.34 -9.95
C VAL A 12 -0.19 5.69 -8.66
N THR A 13 -0.25 4.36 -8.67
CA THR A 13 -0.65 3.56 -7.52
C THR A 13 0.54 3.39 -6.58
N GLN A 14 0.43 3.95 -5.38
CA GLN A 14 1.44 3.82 -4.33
C GLN A 14 1.32 2.45 -3.64
N TRP A 15 0.10 2.03 -3.31
CA TRP A 15 -0.15 0.82 -2.53
C TRP A 15 -1.57 0.29 -2.73
N ILE A 16 -1.74 -1.03 -2.54
CA ILE A 16 -3.05 -1.67 -2.46
C ILE A 16 -3.13 -2.40 -1.12
N SER A 17 -4.02 -1.92 -0.25
CA SER A 17 -4.29 -2.47 1.07
C SER A 17 -5.41 -3.52 0.99
N THR A 18 -5.20 -4.68 1.64
CA THR A 18 -6.17 -5.78 1.75
C THR A 18 -6.70 -5.92 3.17
N LYS A 19 -7.56 -6.91 3.41
CA LYS A 19 -8.14 -7.17 4.74
C LYS A 19 -7.03 -7.35 5.79
N GLY A 20 -7.17 -6.69 6.93
CA GLY A 20 -6.22 -6.75 8.04
C GLY A 20 -5.08 -5.73 7.97
N TYR A 21 -4.99 -4.94 6.90
CA TYR A 21 -4.00 -3.88 6.76
C TYR A 21 -4.56 -2.51 7.15
N PHE A 22 -3.70 -1.69 7.75
CA PHE A 22 -3.96 -0.27 7.96
C PHE A 22 -3.84 0.50 6.65
N VAL A 23 -4.57 1.61 6.57
CA VAL A 23 -4.51 2.53 5.44
C VAL A 23 -4.73 3.94 5.98
N THR A 24 -3.77 4.81 5.71
CA THR A 24 -3.77 6.18 6.22
C THR A 24 -2.78 7.03 5.44
N ASP A 25 -2.96 8.35 5.47
CA ASP A 25 -1.88 9.28 5.18
C ASP A 25 -1.21 9.68 6.50
N LEU A 26 -0.10 9.01 6.80
CA LEU A 26 0.65 9.23 8.03
C LEU A 26 1.10 10.68 8.19
N ALA A 27 1.45 11.36 7.08
CA ALA A 27 1.90 12.75 7.14
C ALA A 27 0.75 13.70 7.53
N GLY A 28 -0.47 13.42 7.06
CA GLY A 28 -1.66 14.18 7.45
C GLY A 28 -2.01 14.00 8.93
N ILE A 29 -1.97 12.75 9.42
CA ILE A 29 -2.26 12.46 10.83
C ILE A 29 -1.19 13.07 11.74
N ILE A 30 0.09 12.83 11.49
CA ILE A 30 1.16 13.19 12.43
C ILE A 30 1.61 14.65 12.26
N PHE A 31 1.84 15.12 11.03
CA PHE A 31 2.45 16.42 10.76
C PHE A 31 1.46 17.51 10.35
N HIS A 32 0.15 17.23 10.35
CA HIS A 32 -0.89 18.18 9.95
C HIS A 32 -0.72 18.69 8.50
N GLN A 33 -0.15 17.87 7.62
CA GLN A 33 0.04 18.22 6.22
C GLN A 33 -1.22 17.91 5.39
N PRO A 34 -1.46 18.65 4.29
CA PRO A 34 -2.48 18.28 3.32
C PRO A 34 -2.27 16.86 2.80
N THR A 35 -3.37 16.11 2.64
CA THR A 35 -3.31 14.72 2.21
C THR A 35 -2.69 14.62 0.82
N ARG A 36 -1.66 13.79 0.68
CA ARG A 36 -0.92 13.60 -0.59
C ARG A 36 -1.56 12.58 -1.51
N TRP A 37 -2.37 11.68 -0.94
CA TRP A 37 -2.86 10.48 -1.60
C TRP A 37 -4.39 10.43 -1.61
N ASN A 38 -4.93 9.96 -2.72
CA ASN A 38 -6.31 9.51 -2.80
C ASN A 38 -6.41 8.07 -2.31
N ILE A 39 -7.49 7.76 -1.59
CA ILE A 39 -7.78 6.43 -1.09
C ILE A 39 -9.13 5.99 -1.66
N GLN A 40 -9.12 4.90 -2.43
CA GLN A 40 -10.29 4.41 -3.17
C GLN A 40 -10.58 2.96 -2.79
N ALA A 41 -11.84 2.65 -2.50
CA ALA A 41 -12.29 1.27 -2.41
C ALA A 41 -12.35 0.65 -3.83
N LEU A 42 -11.67 -0.49 -4.02
CA LEU A 42 -11.72 -1.25 -5.29
C LEU A 42 -12.85 -2.28 -5.32
N THR A 43 -13.32 -2.66 -4.15
CA THR A 43 -14.39 -3.61 -3.89
C THR A 43 -15.18 -3.11 -2.68
N ASN A 44 -16.36 -3.68 -2.44
CA ASN A 44 -17.10 -3.42 -1.20
C ASN A 44 -16.21 -3.78 -0.01
N CYS A 45 -16.07 -2.86 0.94
CA CYS A 45 -15.23 -3.04 2.12
C CYS A 45 -15.87 -2.41 3.35
N GLU A 46 -15.57 -3.01 4.50
CA GLU A 46 -15.86 -2.45 5.82
C GLU A 46 -14.56 -1.96 6.44
N LEU A 47 -14.61 -0.80 7.10
CA LEU A 47 -13.44 -0.14 7.67
C LEU A 47 -13.73 0.23 9.12
N TYR A 48 -12.77 -0.04 10.00
CA TYR A 48 -12.70 0.61 11.30
C TYR A 48 -11.92 1.91 11.13
N THR A 49 -12.55 3.03 11.47
CA THR A 49 -11.96 4.36 11.33
C THR A 49 -11.73 4.99 12.68
N ILE A 50 -10.62 5.69 12.84
CA ILE A 50 -10.32 6.51 14.01
C ILE A 50 -10.08 7.95 13.54
N GLN A 51 -10.68 8.92 14.23
CA GLN A 51 -10.41 10.32 13.94
C GLN A 51 -9.05 10.72 14.54
N LYS A 52 -8.45 11.76 13.97
CA LYS A 52 -7.17 12.28 14.45
C LYS A 52 -7.21 12.67 15.93
N THR A 53 -8.30 13.28 16.38
CA THR A 53 -8.51 13.65 17.78
C THR A 53 -8.49 12.44 18.70
N ASP A 54 -9.18 11.37 18.30
CA ASP A 54 -9.24 10.13 19.08
C ASP A 54 -7.87 9.44 19.10
N TYR A 55 -7.19 9.41 17.95
CA TYR A 55 -5.83 8.88 17.84
C TYR A 55 -4.85 9.59 18.79
N ASN A 56 -4.90 10.92 18.84
CA ASN A 56 -4.06 11.71 19.75
C ASN A 56 -4.38 11.43 21.23
N ASN A 57 -5.63 11.09 21.54
CA ASN A 57 -6.07 10.80 22.90
C ASN A 57 -5.74 9.36 23.34
N LEU A 58 -5.32 8.47 22.42
CA LEU A 58 -4.98 7.08 22.78
C LEU A 58 -3.87 6.98 23.82
N GLY A 59 -2.92 7.91 23.82
CA GLY A 59 -1.87 7.99 24.84
C GLY A 59 -2.37 8.24 26.25
N GLN A 60 -3.56 8.84 26.39
CA GLN A 60 -4.20 9.05 27.70
C GLN A 60 -5.02 7.84 28.15
N LEU A 61 -5.49 7.02 27.20
CA LEU A 61 -6.37 5.87 27.47
C LEU A 61 -5.58 4.56 27.62
N ILE A 62 -4.45 4.44 26.94
CA ILE A 62 -3.64 3.23 26.87
C ILE A 62 -2.23 3.59 27.37
N PRO A 63 -1.84 3.17 28.60
CA PRO A 63 -0.56 3.55 29.19
C PRO A 63 0.67 3.25 28.31
N GLU A 64 0.62 2.15 27.56
CA GLU A 64 1.72 1.70 26.67
C GLU A 64 1.58 2.18 25.22
N TRP A 65 0.67 3.12 24.94
CA TRP A 65 0.37 3.54 23.56
C TRP A 65 1.60 4.01 22.80
N HIS A 66 2.44 4.85 23.40
CA HIS A 66 3.62 5.39 22.72
C HIS A 66 4.63 4.31 22.34
N HIS A 67 4.75 3.25 23.16
CA HIS A 67 5.60 2.11 22.81
C HIS A 67 5.01 1.32 21.64
N LEU A 68 3.71 1.04 21.67
CA LEU A 68 2.99 0.33 20.60
C LEU A 68 3.02 1.12 19.29
N GLU A 69 2.77 2.42 19.34
CA GLU A 69 2.82 3.35 18.21
C GLU A 69 4.22 3.37 17.58
N LYS A 70 5.27 3.46 18.39
CA LYS A 70 6.66 3.41 17.90
C LYS A 70 6.94 2.09 17.16
N LEU A 71 6.55 0.94 17.73
CA LEU A 71 6.73 -0.35 17.07
C LEU A 71 5.90 -0.45 15.78
N PHE A 72 4.67 0.06 15.80
CA PHE A 72 3.81 0.11 14.63
C PHE A 72 4.43 0.94 13.50
N ILE A 73 4.89 2.16 13.79
CA ILE A 73 5.55 3.02 12.81
C ILE A 73 6.85 2.38 12.31
N ALA A 74 7.64 1.74 13.17
CA ALA A 74 8.85 1.01 12.77
C ALA A 74 8.54 -0.16 11.80
N ARG A 75 7.44 -0.90 12.03
CA ARG A 75 6.97 -1.93 11.09
C ARG A 75 6.51 -1.33 9.75
N CYS A 76 5.82 -0.18 9.77
CA CYS A 76 5.47 0.52 8.54
C CYS A 76 6.72 1.00 7.77
N PHE A 77 7.74 1.48 8.48
CA PHE A 77 8.99 1.94 7.87
C PHE A 77 9.77 0.80 7.21
N THR A 78 10.00 -0.30 7.93
CA THR A 78 10.67 -1.50 7.38
C THR A 78 9.94 -2.05 6.16
N PHE A 79 8.60 -2.05 6.19
CA PHE A 79 7.81 -2.43 5.01
C PHE A 79 8.03 -1.52 3.80
N LEU A 80 8.13 -0.20 4.01
CA LEU A 80 8.46 0.75 2.93
C LEU A 80 9.88 0.56 2.41
N GLU A 81 10.84 0.32 3.31
CA GLU A 81 12.24 0.03 2.98
C GLU A 81 12.37 -1.23 2.12
N ASP A 82 11.75 -2.34 2.52
CA ASP A 82 11.73 -3.59 1.74
C ASP A 82 11.16 -3.39 0.34
N ARG A 83 10.11 -2.57 0.22
CA ARG A 83 9.52 -2.23 -1.09
C ARG A 83 10.45 -1.40 -1.96
N ILE A 84 11.13 -0.41 -1.38
CA ILE A 84 12.11 0.39 -2.10
C ILE A 84 13.27 -0.49 -2.55
N PHE A 85 13.78 -1.35 -1.66
CA PHE A 85 14.82 -2.31 -1.98
C PHE A 85 14.40 -3.23 -3.14
N ALA A 86 13.19 -3.79 -3.11
CA ALA A 86 12.67 -4.60 -4.20
C ALA A 86 12.58 -3.83 -5.53
N LEU A 87 12.17 -2.56 -5.51
CA LEU A 87 12.12 -1.71 -6.71
C LEU A 87 13.51 -1.45 -7.31
N LEU A 88 14.53 -1.30 -6.46
CA LEU A 88 15.91 -1.00 -6.87
C LEU A 88 16.72 -2.24 -7.26
N SER A 89 16.51 -3.36 -6.58
CA SER A 89 17.36 -4.56 -6.71
C SER A 89 16.77 -5.68 -7.57
N MET A 90 15.44 -5.75 -7.69
CA MET A 90 14.78 -6.84 -8.40
C MET A 90 14.36 -6.44 -9.81
N THR A 91 14.42 -7.39 -10.74
CA THR A 91 13.82 -7.29 -12.06
C THR A 91 12.28 -7.27 -11.98
N ALA A 92 11.62 -6.87 -13.07
CA ALA A 92 10.16 -6.88 -13.13
C ALA A 92 9.57 -8.29 -12.90
N GLU A 93 10.23 -9.33 -13.39
CA GLU A 93 9.80 -10.71 -13.17
C GLU A 93 9.92 -11.13 -11.70
N GLU A 94 11.03 -10.80 -11.05
CA GLU A 94 11.23 -11.11 -9.63
C GLU A 94 10.20 -10.39 -8.76
N ARG A 95 9.91 -9.11 -9.03
CA ARG A 95 8.85 -8.37 -8.31
C ARG A 95 7.48 -8.99 -8.52
N TYR A 96 7.18 -9.45 -9.73
CA TYR A 96 5.93 -10.18 -10.00
C TYR A 96 5.84 -11.46 -9.15
N ARG A 97 6.87 -12.30 -9.18
CA ARG A 97 6.90 -13.57 -8.43
C ARG A 97 6.83 -13.33 -6.92
N HIS A 98 7.53 -12.30 -6.44
CA HIS A 98 7.50 -11.90 -5.04
C HIS A 98 6.08 -11.52 -4.59
N LEU A 99 5.40 -10.65 -5.33
CA LEU A 99 4.03 -10.24 -5.02
C LEU A 99 3.05 -11.42 -5.14
N PHE A 100 3.19 -12.27 -6.16
CA PHE A 100 2.34 -13.45 -6.34
C PHE A 100 2.47 -14.45 -5.19
N LYS A 101 3.69 -14.61 -4.64
CA LYS A 101 3.92 -15.47 -3.47
C LYS A 101 3.31 -14.89 -2.20
N GLN A 102 3.39 -13.56 -2.02
CA GLN A 102 2.91 -12.88 -0.81
C GLN A 102 1.39 -12.69 -0.78
N SER A 103 0.78 -12.36 -1.93
CA SER A 103 -0.62 -11.98 -2.01
C SER A 103 -1.23 -12.39 -3.36
N PRO A 104 -1.36 -13.70 -3.64
CA PRO A 104 -1.88 -14.21 -4.91
C PRO A 104 -3.29 -13.69 -5.23
N GLU A 105 -4.11 -13.44 -4.20
CA GLU A 105 -5.48 -12.94 -4.31
C GLU A 105 -5.57 -11.57 -5.02
N LEU A 106 -4.52 -10.75 -4.92
CA LEU A 106 -4.49 -9.44 -5.57
C LEU A 106 -4.60 -9.55 -7.10
N PHE A 107 -4.04 -10.61 -7.69
CA PHE A 107 -4.05 -10.81 -9.15
C PHE A 107 -5.42 -11.15 -9.73
N ASN A 108 -6.38 -11.48 -8.86
CA ASN A 108 -7.77 -11.77 -9.22
C ASN A 108 -8.73 -10.64 -8.82
N GLN A 109 -8.39 -9.85 -7.81
CA GLN A 109 -9.28 -8.81 -7.26
C GLN A 109 -8.93 -7.40 -7.74
N VAL A 110 -7.71 -7.18 -8.23
CA VAL A 110 -7.23 -5.85 -8.60
C VAL A 110 -7.05 -5.76 -10.12
N PRO A 111 -7.54 -4.67 -10.76
CA PRO A 111 -7.21 -4.35 -12.14
C PRO A 111 -5.70 -4.38 -12.41
N LEU A 112 -5.31 -5.05 -13.49
CA LEU A 112 -3.91 -5.29 -13.85
C LEU A 112 -3.08 -4.00 -13.93
N GLN A 113 -3.68 -2.92 -14.43
CA GLN A 113 -3.03 -1.61 -14.53
C GLN A 113 -2.57 -1.05 -13.17
N TYR A 114 -3.33 -1.29 -12.09
CA TYR A 114 -2.98 -0.81 -10.75
C TYR A 114 -1.86 -1.65 -10.13
N LEU A 115 -1.88 -2.97 -10.36
CA LEU A 115 -0.78 -3.85 -9.96
C LEU A 115 0.52 -3.50 -10.70
N ALA A 116 0.44 -3.26 -12.01
CA ALA A 116 1.61 -2.85 -12.80
C ALA A 116 2.20 -1.55 -12.26
N SER A 117 1.35 -0.55 -12.03
CA SER A 117 1.75 0.73 -11.43
C SER A 117 2.39 0.56 -10.04
N MET A 118 1.79 -0.24 -9.16
CA MET A 118 2.31 -0.52 -7.81
C MET A 118 3.67 -1.24 -7.83
N MET A 119 3.92 -2.09 -8.83
CA MET A 119 5.19 -2.79 -9.03
C MET A 119 6.21 -2.00 -9.86
N GLY A 120 5.92 -0.75 -10.21
CA GLY A 120 6.81 0.10 -10.99
C GLY A 120 7.11 -0.47 -12.38
N MET A 121 6.10 -1.01 -13.07
CA MET A 121 6.24 -1.51 -14.44
C MET A 121 5.05 -1.10 -15.31
N MET A 122 5.22 -1.19 -16.63
CA MET A 122 4.14 -0.92 -17.58
C MET A 122 3.09 -2.05 -17.58
N PRO A 123 1.79 -1.76 -17.77
CA PRO A 123 0.75 -2.78 -17.86
C PRO A 123 1.04 -3.86 -18.89
N GLU A 124 1.65 -3.50 -20.03
CA GLU A 124 2.04 -4.41 -21.09
C GLU A 124 3.12 -5.40 -20.61
N THR A 125 4.08 -4.92 -19.82
CA THR A 125 5.13 -5.76 -19.21
C THR A 125 4.49 -6.80 -18.28
N LEU A 126 3.59 -6.36 -17.39
CA LEU A 126 2.89 -7.26 -16.48
C LEU A 126 2.02 -8.28 -17.22
N SER A 127 1.32 -7.84 -18.28
CA SER A 127 0.50 -8.72 -19.13
C SER A 127 1.34 -9.83 -19.78
N ARG A 128 2.52 -9.50 -20.32
CA ARG A 128 3.46 -10.48 -20.89
C ARG A 128 3.98 -11.46 -19.82
N LEU A 129 4.36 -10.98 -18.64
CA LEU A 129 4.83 -11.82 -17.54
C LEU A 129 3.77 -12.81 -17.08
N ARG A 130 2.52 -12.36 -16.92
CA ARG A 130 1.40 -13.22 -16.52
C ARG A 130 1.15 -14.33 -17.53
N LYS A 131 1.22 -14.03 -18.84
CA LYS A 131 1.05 -15.04 -19.90
C LYS A 131 2.14 -16.12 -19.87
N ARG A 132 3.39 -15.76 -19.57
CA ARG A 132 4.55 -16.69 -19.61
C ARG A 132 4.69 -17.55 -18.35
N ILE A 133 4.09 -17.13 -17.24
CA ILE A 133 4.25 -17.81 -15.93
C ILE A 133 3.02 -18.67 -15.60
N VAL A 134 1.84 -18.27 -16.07
CA VAL A 134 0.57 -19.00 -15.83
C VAL A 134 0.26 -19.99 -16.96
N PHE A 135 0.90 -19.85 -18.12
CA PHE A 135 0.87 -20.79 -19.25
C PHE A 135 2.31 -21.12 -19.66
#